data_AF-A0A9X2FLL2-F1
#
_entry.id   AF-A0A9X2FLL2-F1
#
_cell.length_a   1.000
_cell.length_b   1.000
_cell.length_c   1.000
_cell.angle_alpha   90.00
_cell.angle_beta   90.00
_cell.angle_gamma   90.00
#
_symmetry.space_group_name_H-M   'P 1'
#
loop_
_entity.id
_entity.type
_entity.pdbx_description
1 polymer ?
#
loop_
_entity_poly.entity_id
_entity_poly.type
_entity_poly.pdbx_seq_one_letter_code
_entity_poly.pdbx_strand_id
1 'polypeptide(L)'
;MSDKIQIDPKEFAYHFIDTLNFPEDKTNNLEQSAKKRLAAYLSAYYLIDSFNKLESSNFNDDHRDIHSLSYSDFLEKVTHMNYLNDKMRND
;
A
#
# COMPACT_ATOMS: atom_id res chain seq x y z
N MET A 1 -16.87 15.04 14.07
CA MET A 1 -16.46 15.25 12.68
C MET A 1 -15.40 14.22 12.40
N SER A 2 -15.72 13.17 11.64
CA SER A 2 -14.74 12.14 11.28
C SER A 2 -13.98 12.66 10.06
N ASP A 3 -12.80 13.21 10.28
CA ASP A 3 -11.90 13.62 9.21
C ASP A 3 -11.33 12.34 8.57
N LYS A 4 -12.12 11.71 7.69
CA LYS A 4 -11.64 10.62 6.84
C LYS A 4 -10.55 11.21 5.94
N ILE A 5 -9.30 10.80 6.16
CA ILE A 5 -8.18 11.19 5.31
C ILE A 5 -8.36 10.44 3.99
N GLN A 6 -9.00 11.09 3.02
CA GLN A 6 -9.10 10.59 1.65
C GLN A 6 -8.06 11.30 0.80
N ILE A 7 -7.05 10.57 0.38
CA ILE A 7 -5.95 11.10 -0.43
C ILE A 7 -6.30 10.92 -1.90
N ASP A 8 -6.18 11.95 -2.73
CA ASP A 8 -6.40 11.79 -4.17
C ASP A 8 -5.35 10.83 -4.76
N PRO A 9 -5.75 9.66 -5.31
CA PRO A 9 -4.79 8.66 -5.74
C PRO A 9 -3.91 9.10 -6.91
N LYS A 10 -4.45 9.96 -7.78
CA LYS A 10 -3.78 10.44 -8.97
C LYS A 10 -2.73 11.47 -8.60
N GLU A 11 -3.09 12.48 -7.81
CA GLU A 11 -2.16 13.50 -7.31
C GLU A 11 -1.02 12.88 -6.51
N PHE A 12 -1.34 11.93 -5.62
CA PHE A 12 -0.31 11.18 -4.88
C PHE A 12 0.66 10.46 -5.83
N ALA A 13 0.13 9.71 -6.81
CA ALA A 13 0.96 8.95 -7.74
C ALA A 13 1.86 9.85 -8.59
N TYR A 14 1.38 11.02 -9.04
CA TYR A 14 2.19 12.00 -9.75
C TYR A 14 3.33 12.53 -8.88
N HIS A 15 3.01 13.02 -7.67
CA HIS A 15 4.03 13.53 -6.76
C HIS A 15 5.03 12.45 -6.33
N PHE A 16 4.58 11.20 -6.16
CA PHE A 16 5.46 10.09 -5.85
C PHE A 16 6.47 9.86 -6.98
N ILE A 17 6.03 9.86 -8.24
CA ILE A 17 6.94 9.71 -9.39
C ILE A 17 7.99 10.82 -9.45
N ASP A 18 7.63 12.05 -9.09
CA ASP A 18 8.57 13.18 -9.08
C ASP A 18 9.67 13.02 -8.02
N THR A 19 9.40 12.28 -6.93
CA THR A 19 10.43 11.96 -5.92
C THR A 19 11.38 10.86 -6.36
N LEU A 20 11.01 10.06 -7.37
CA LEU A 20 11.84 8.99 -7.87
C LEU A 20 12.90 9.55 -8.82
N ASN A 21 14.16 9.40 -8.42
CA ASN A 21 15.28 9.80 -9.26
C ASN A 21 15.52 8.71 -10.32
N PHE A 22 14.84 8.84 -11.46
CA PHE A 22 15.07 7.97 -12.61
C PHE A 22 16.35 8.43 -13.32
N PRO A 23 17.41 7.61 -13.36
CA PRO A 23 18.62 8.00 -14.08
C PRO A 23 18.27 8.28 -15.55
N GLU A 24 18.77 9.38 -16.09
CA GLU A 24 18.64 9.66 -17.52
C GLU A 24 19.34 8.54 -18.30
N ASP A 25 18.56 7.75 -19.02
CA ASP A 25 19.07 6.67 -19.86
C ASP A 25 19.84 7.27 -21.04
N LYS A 26 21.14 7.49 -20.86
CA LYS A 26 22.07 7.93 -21.92
C LYS A 26 22.17 6.94 -23.08
N THR A 27 21.63 5.73 -22.92
CA THR A 27 21.71 4.62 -23.86
C THR A 27 20.32 4.22 -24.37
N ASN A 28 19.63 5.13 -25.08
CA ASN A 28 18.50 4.87 -26.02
C ASN A 28 17.35 3.93 -25.59
N ASN A 29 17.23 3.53 -24.33
CA ASN A 29 16.25 2.56 -23.85
C ASN A 29 15.01 3.25 -23.29
N LEU A 30 14.51 4.25 -24.03
CA LEU A 30 13.35 5.04 -23.67
C LEU A 30 12.14 4.17 -23.33
N GLU A 31 11.94 3.07 -24.05
CA GLU A 31 10.85 2.12 -23.78
C GLU A 31 10.95 1.48 -22.40
N GLN A 32 12.16 1.04 -21.99
CA GLN A 32 12.35 0.45 -20.67
C GLN A 32 12.19 1.49 -19.55
N SER A 33 12.68 2.71 -19.78
CA SER A 33 12.50 3.83 -18.86
C SER A 33 11.03 4.18 -18.67
N ALA A 34 10.28 4.28 -19.78
CA ALA A 34 8.85 4.55 -19.77
C ALA A 34 8.06 3.45 -19.06
N LYS A 35 8.39 2.17 -19.31
CA LYS A 35 7.76 1.03 -18.61
C LYS A 35 8.00 1.08 -17.10
N LYS A 36 9.21 1.41 -16.66
CA LYS A 36 9.54 1.54 -15.22
C LYS A 36 8.78 2.68 -14.56
N ARG A 37 8.72 3.85 -15.21
CA ARG A 37 7.96 5.01 -14.72
C ARG A 37 6.46 4.69 -14.64
N LEU A 38 5.90 4.05 -15.66
CA LEU A 38 4.49 3.64 -15.68
C LEU A 38 4.18 2.62 -14.57
N ALA A 39 5.04 1.62 -14.40
CA ALA A 39 4.87 0.63 -13.33
C ALA A 39 4.89 1.30 -11.95
N ALA A 40 5.84 2.20 -11.69
CA ALA A 40 5.92 2.93 -10.43
C ALA A 40 4.68 3.81 -10.17
N TYR A 41 4.17 4.49 -11.20
CA TYR A 41 2.97 5.31 -11.10
C TYR A 41 1.75 4.46 -10.73
N LEU A 42 1.55 3.35 -11.46
CA LEU A 42 0.43 2.44 -11.20
C LEU A 42 0.53 1.82 -9.81
N SER A 43 1.72 1.41 -9.37
CA SER A 43 1.94 0.89 -8.02
C SER A 43 1.59 1.93 -6.95
N ALA A 44 2.03 3.18 -7.09
CA ALA A 44 1.71 4.25 -6.17
C ALA A 44 0.20 4.53 -6.10
N TYR A 45 -0.45 4.60 -7.27
CA TYR A 45 -1.89 4.78 -7.38
C TYR A 45 -2.68 3.66 -6.68
N TYR A 46 -2.32 2.41 -6.93
CA TYR A 46 -3.01 1.27 -6.31
C TYR A 46 -2.79 1.21 -4.80
N LEU A 47 -1.59 1.56 -4.34
CA LEU A 47 -1.25 1.54 -2.92
C LEU A 47 -2.09 2.55 -2.13
N ILE A 48 -2.21 3.78 -2.64
CA ILE A 48 -2.98 4.83 -1.97
C ILE A 48 -4.49 4.63 -2.11
N ASP A 49 -4.97 4.09 -3.22
CA ASP A 49 -6.38 3.69 -3.38
C ASP A 49 -6.76 2.56 -2.41
N SER A 50 -5.86 1.58 -2.22
CA SER A 50 -6.01 0.53 -1.22
C SER A 50 -6.03 1.11 0.20
N PHE A 51 -5.12 2.04 0.51
CA PHE A 51 -5.11 2.75 1.79
C PHE A 51 -6.44 3.47 2.05
N ASN A 52 -6.92 4.27 1.09
CA ASN A 52 -8.20 4.98 1.21
C ASN A 52 -9.39 4.03 1.46
N LYS A 53 -9.39 2.86 0.80
CA LYS A 53 -10.41 1.82 0.98
C LYS A 53 -10.33 1.19 2.36
N LEU A 54 -9.13 0.91 2.85
CA LEU A 54 -8.91 0.40 4.20
C LEU A 54 -9.38 1.41 5.24
N GLU A 55 -8.93 2.67 5.16
CA GLU A 55 -9.42 3.76 6.03
C GLU A 55 -10.95 3.87 5.98
N SER A 56 -11.54 3.85 4.79
CA SER A 56 -12.99 3.92 4.64
C SER A 56 -13.73 2.72 5.26
N SER A 57 -13.12 1.53 5.24
CA SER A 57 -13.67 0.28 5.79
C SER A 57 -13.51 0.17 7.30
N ASN A 58 -12.37 0.62 7.85
CA ASN A 58 -12.08 0.53 9.29
C ASN A 58 -12.94 1.52 10.10
N PHE A 59 -13.32 2.65 9.52
CA PHE A 59 -14.25 3.60 10.15
C PHE A 59 -15.73 3.20 10.06
N ASN A 60 -16.08 2.10 9.36
CA ASN A 60 -17.47 1.66 9.19
C ASN A 60 -17.82 0.40 10.01
N ASP A 61 -16.86 -0.24 10.68
CA ASP A 61 -17.08 -1.47 11.45
C ASP A 61 -16.84 -1.22 12.94
N ASP A 62 -17.93 -1.13 13.71
CA ASP A 62 -17.98 -0.79 15.15
C ASP A 62 -17.39 -1.89 16.05
N HIS A 63 -16.64 -2.86 15.51
CA HIS A 63 -16.18 -4.03 16.25
C HIS A 63 -14.73 -4.42 15.97
N ARG A 64 -13.84 -3.84 16.81
CA ARG A 64 -12.48 -4.29 17.18
C ARG A 64 -11.37 -3.95 16.19
N ASP A 65 -10.87 -2.73 16.37
CA ASP A 65 -9.74 -2.13 15.68
C ASP A 65 -8.44 -2.95 15.79
N ILE A 66 -7.91 -3.32 14.63
CA ILE A 66 -6.51 -3.74 14.46
C ILE A 66 -5.59 -2.50 14.52
N HIS A 67 -6.14 -1.29 14.33
CA HIS A 67 -5.41 -0.02 14.33
C HIS A 67 -5.01 0.50 15.69
N SER A 68 -5.59 -0.04 16.77
CA SER A 68 -5.19 0.29 18.14
C SER A 68 -4.06 -0.59 18.68
N LEU A 69 -3.58 -1.54 17.87
CA LEU A 69 -2.53 -2.48 18.27
C LEU A 69 -1.15 -1.82 18.15
N SER A 70 -0.36 -1.92 19.21
CA SER A 70 1.07 -1.59 19.14
C SER A 70 1.72 -2.44 18.06
N TYR A 71 2.84 -1.96 17.49
CA TYR A 71 3.63 -2.72 16.51
C TYR A 71 3.98 -4.14 17.00
N SER A 72 4.18 -4.31 18.33
CA SER A 72 4.35 -5.62 18.98
C SER A 72 3.15 -6.55 18.77
N ASP A 73 1.95 -6.02 18.96
CA ASP A 73 0.71 -6.80 18.96
C ASP A 73 0.26 -7.10 17.52
N PHE A 74 0.62 -6.21 16.59
CA PHE A 74 0.51 -6.46 15.15
C PHE A 74 1.41 -7.63 14.71
N LEU A 75 2.68 -7.62 15.13
CA LEU A 75 3.61 -8.71 14.81
C LEU A 75 3.14 -10.04 15.40
N GLU A 76 2.69 -10.05 16.66
CA GLU A 76 2.15 -11.24 17.31
C GLU A 76 0.94 -11.80 16.53
N LYS A 77 0.04 -10.91 16.08
CA LYS A 77 -1.15 -11.31 15.32
C LYS A 77 -0.81 -11.84 13.93
N VAL A 78 0.13 -11.23 13.22
CA VAL A 78 0.60 -11.71 11.91
C VAL A 78 1.30 -13.06 12.04
N THR A 79 2.16 -13.23 13.06
CA THR A 79 2.84 -14.50 13.33
C THR A 79 1.84 -15.60 13.67
N HIS A 80 0.83 -15.31 14.50
CA HIS A 80 -0.22 -16.28 14.84
C HIS A 80 -1.06 -16.67 13.63
N MET A 81 -1.40 -15.72 12.75
CA MET A 81 -2.15 -15.99 11.52
C MET A 81 -1.35 -16.86 10.54
N ASN A 82 -0.05 -16.61 10.39
CA ASN A 82 0.81 -17.46 9.56
C ASN A 82 0.93 -18.88 10.14
N TYR A 83 1.06 -19.02 11.46
CA TYR A 83 1.11 -20.33 12.12
C TYR A 83 -0.19 -21.13 11.92
N LEU A 84 -1.36 -20.49 12.04
CA LEU A 84 -2.65 -21.14 11.80
C LEU A 84 -2.81 -21.58 10.34
N ASN A 85 -2.34 -20.76 9.40
CA ASN A 85 -2.42 -21.06 7.98
C ASN A 85 -1.50 -22.23 7.58
N ASP A 86 -0.30 -22.31 8.17
CA ASP A 86 0.59 -23.46 7.96
C ASP A 86 0.07 -24.73 8.67
N LYS A 87 -0.64 -24.61 9.79
CA LYS A 87 -1.27 -25.75 10.45
C LYS A 87 -2.45 -26.32 9.63
N MET A 88 -3.30 -25.45 9.07
CA MET A 88 -4.42 -25.86 8.20
C MET A 88 -3.99 -26.40 6.83
N ARG A 89 -2.72 -26.20 6.44
CA ARG A 89 -2.18 -26.71 5.17
C ARG A 89 -1.49 -28.08 5.33
N ASN A 90 -1.17 -28.49 6.55
CA ASN A 90 -0.44 -29.73 6.85
C ASN A 90 -1.29 -30.79 7.58
N ASP A 91 -2.58 -30.51 7.82
CA ASP A 91 -3.63 -31.47 8.22
C ASP A 91 -4.52 -31.79 7.01
#